data_AF-A0A0C3AML6-F1
#
_entry.id   AF-A0A0C3AML6-F1
#
_cell.length_a   1.000
_cell.length_b   1.000
_cell.length_c   1.000
_cell.angle_alpha   90.00
_cell.angle_beta   90.00
_cell.angle_gamma   90.00
#
_symmetry.space_group_name_H-M   'P 1'
#
loop_
_entity.id
_entity.type
_entity.pdbx_description
1 polymer ?
#
loop_
_entity_poly.entity_id
_entity_poly.type
_entity_poly.pdbx_seq_one_letter_code
_entity_poly.pdbx_strand_id
1 'polypeptide(L)'
;NLFLELLTFFALISALAVITSTNPVLAIVFLIILFLNVGIYLILMGLQFIGLSYLLVYVGAITVLFLFIVMMLSVEVVSSVEVGPNYSKLLPLAYLIAILFLILFIITIP
;
A
#
# COMPACT_ATOMS: atom_id res chain seq x y z
N ASN A 1 -18.16 4.22 12.99
CA ASN A 1 -18.29 5.65 12.63
C ASN A 1 -18.23 5.67 11.12
N LEU A 2 -19.37 5.75 10.43
CA LEU A 2 -19.51 5.31 9.02
C LEU A 2 -18.50 5.95 8.06
N PHE A 3 -18.09 7.19 8.32
CA PHE A 3 -17.06 7.89 7.55
C PHE A 3 -15.66 7.25 7.67
N LEU A 4 -15.28 6.78 8.87
CA LEU A 4 -14.00 6.09 9.09
C LEU A 4 -13.96 4.74 8.37
N GLU A 5 -15.08 4.01 8.35
CA GLU A 5 -15.20 2.71 7.68
C GLU A 5 -15.10 2.85 6.15
N LEU A 6 -15.66 3.92 5.58
CA LEU A 6 -15.52 4.20 4.15
C LEU A 6 -14.06 4.52 3.77
N LEU A 7 -13.37 5.26 4.63
CA LEU A 7 -11.97 5.63 4.42
C LEU A 7 -11.02 4.42 4.52
N THR A 8 -11.25 3.51 5.46
CA THR A 8 -10.46 2.27 5.57
C THR A 8 -10.73 1.33 4.39
N PHE A 9 -11.98 1.25 3.91
CA PHE A 9 -12.30 0.51 2.69
C PHE A 9 -11.57 1.07 1.47
N PHE A 10 -11.52 2.40 1.32
CA PHE A 10 -10.78 3.05 0.24
C PHE A 10 -9.26 2.83 0.35
N ALA A 11 -8.73 2.88 1.58
CA ALA A 11 -7.32 2.57 1.84
C ALA A 11 -6.95 1.12 1.46
N LEU A 12 -7.84 0.15 1.74
CA LEU A 12 -7.66 -1.26 1.35
C LEU A 12 -7.65 -1.42 -0.18
N ILE A 13 -8.57 -0.77 -0.89
CA ILE A 13 -8.59 -0.79 -2.36
C ILE A 13 -7.29 -0.20 -2.91
N SER A 14 -6.83 0.93 -2.35
CA SER A 14 -5.57 1.54 -2.75
C SER A 14 -4.38 0.60 -2.50
N ALA A 15 -4.35 -0.11 -1.37
CA ALA A 15 -3.30 -1.08 -1.05
C ALA A 15 -3.24 -2.24 -2.05
N LEU A 16 -4.40 -2.78 -2.42
CA LEU A 16 -4.52 -3.80 -3.46
C LEU A 16 -4.06 -3.27 -4.83
N ALA A 17 -4.39 -2.03 -5.17
CA ALA A 17 -3.95 -1.40 -6.41
C ALA A 17 -2.42 -1.19 -6.45
N VAL A 18 -1.77 -0.90 -5.31
CA VAL A 18 -0.30 -0.81 -5.22
C VAL A 18 0.35 -2.14 -5.58
N ILE A 19 -0.16 -3.26 -5.03
CA ILE A 19 0.45 -4.59 -5.19
C ILE A 19 0.19 -5.16 -6.59
N THR A 20 -0.96 -4.86 -7.18
CA THR A 20 -1.36 -5.38 -8.51
C THR A 20 -0.79 -4.58 -9.67
N SER A 21 -0.32 -3.34 -9.43
CA SER A 21 0.26 -2.50 -10.47
C SER A 21 1.60 -3.05 -10.98
N THR A 22 1.65 -3.36 -12.28
CA THR A 22 2.87 -3.83 -12.96
C THR A 22 3.86 -2.70 -13.26
N ASN A 23 3.39 -1.46 -13.34
CA ASN A 23 4.25 -0.29 -13.51
C ASN A 23 4.65 0.26 -12.14
N PRO A 24 5.96 0.39 -11.85
CA PRO A 24 6.42 0.78 -10.52
C PRO A 24 6.12 2.26 -10.21
N VAL A 25 6.04 3.14 -11.22
CA VAL A 25 5.61 4.54 -11.04
C VAL A 25 4.15 4.59 -10.61
N LEU A 26 3.29 3.80 -11.28
CA LEU A 26 1.87 3.73 -10.95
C LEU A 26 1.63 3.13 -9.56
N ALA A 27 2.43 2.12 -9.16
CA ALA A 27 2.39 1.55 -7.81
C ALA A 27 2.68 2.61 -6.74
N ILE A 28 3.67 3.48 -6.96
CA ILE A 28 4.01 4.56 -6.05
C ILE A 28 2.90 5.62 -5.98
N VAL A 29 2.26 5.94 -7.09
CA VAL A 29 1.12 6.88 -7.09
C VAL A 29 -0.04 6.33 -6.25
N PHE A 30 -0.38 5.04 -6.37
CA PHE A 30 -1.37 4.42 -5.49
C PHE A 30 -0.92 4.36 -4.03
N LEU A 31 0.38 4.30 -3.77
CA LEU A 31 0.93 4.31 -2.42
C LEU A 31 0.79 5.69 -1.78
N ILE A 32 0.96 6.78 -2.55
CA ILE A 32 0.67 8.15 -2.11
C ILE A 32 -0.81 8.27 -1.71
N ILE A 33 -1.72 7.74 -2.54
CA ILE A 33 -3.17 7.77 -2.25
C ILE A 33 -3.47 7.01 -0.95
N LEU A 34 -2.84 5.85 -0.73
CA LEU A 34 -3.00 5.08 0.51
C LEU A 34 -2.56 5.89 1.73
N PHE A 35 -1.37 6.48 1.69
CA PHE A 35 -0.87 7.31 2.80
C PHE A 35 -1.72 8.55 3.03
N LEU A 36 -2.32 9.11 1.98
CA LEU A 36 -3.26 10.22 2.13
C LEU A 36 -4.50 9.79 2.92
N ASN A 37 -5.08 8.62 2.58
CA ASN A 37 -6.24 8.07 3.28
C ASN A 37 -5.91 7.77 4.76
N VAL A 38 -4.74 7.20 5.04
CA VAL A 38 -4.27 6.95 6.43
C VAL A 38 -4.02 8.26 7.18
N GLY A 39 -3.45 9.27 6.54
CA GLY A 39 -3.24 10.60 7.14
C GLY A 39 -4.57 11.26 7.52
N ILE A 40 -5.56 11.23 6.62
CA ILE A 40 -6.92 11.72 6.89
C ILE A 40 -7.56 10.93 8.04
N TYR A 41 -7.38 9.61 8.08
CA TYR A 41 -7.88 8.74 9.14
C TYR A 41 -7.32 9.12 10.52
N LEU A 42 -6.02 9.37 10.60
CA LEU A 42 -5.35 9.81 11.83
C LEU A 42 -5.86 11.18 12.31
N ILE A 43 -6.09 12.12 11.38
CA ILE A 43 -6.63 13.44 11.72
C ILE A 43 -8.06 13.32 12.27
N LEU A 44 -8.89 12.45 11.68
CA LEU A 44 -10.27 12.21 12.13
C LEU A 44 -10.35 11.50 13.49
N MET A 45 -9.34 10.68 13.82
CA MET A 45 -9.17 10.08 15.15
C MET A 45 -8.76 11.09 16.24
N GLY A 46 -8.52 12.36 15.87
CA GLY A 46 -8.04 13.40 16.79
C GLY A 46 -6.52 13.47 16.93
N LEU A 47 -5.77 12.65 16.18
CA LEU A 47 -4.30 12.61 16.21
C LEU A 47 -3.70 13.61 15.21
N GLN A 48 -4.04 14.89 15.33
CA GLN A 48 -3.74 15.91 14.33
C GLN A 48 -2.25 16.11 14.07
N PHE A 49 -1.43 16.21 15.14
CA PHE A 49 0.02 16.39 14.99
C PHE A 49 0.69 15.20 14.30
N ILE A 50 0.30 13.98 14.70
CA ILE A 50 0.83 12.74 14.14
C ILE A 50 0.38 12.58 12.68
N GLY A 51 -0.89 12.87 12.37
CA GLY A 51 -1.42 12.80 11.01
C GLY A 51 -0.75 13.78 10.05
N LEU A 52 -0.51 15.03 10.48
CA LEU A 52 0.22 16.02 9.69
C LEU A 52 1.69 15.64 9.49
N SER A 53 2.37 15.20 10.56
CA SER A 53 3.75 14.72 10.47
C SER A 53 3.86 13.51 9.54
N TYR A 54 2.90 12.58 9.63
CA TYR A 54 2.83 11.41 8.74
C TYR A 54 2.73 11.83 7.28
N LEU A 55 1.85 12.76 6.93
CA LEU A 55 1.72 13.28 5.57
C LEU A 55 3.02 13.98 5.11
N LEU A 56 3.62 14.83 5.95
CA LEU A 56 4.85 15.53 5.58
C LEU A 56 6.03 14.59 5.33
N VAL A 57 6.25 13.61 6.22
CA VAL A 57 7.44 12.74 6.15
C VAL A 57 7.21 11.61 5.15
N TYR A 58 6.09 10.89 5.25
CA TYR A 58 5.84 9.74 4.38
C TYR A 58 5.46 10.17 2.97
N VAL A 59 4.39 10.95 2.80
CA VAL A 59 3.96 11.39 1.47
C VAL A 59 4.93 12.40 0.87
N GLY A 60 5.36 13.38 1.67
CA GLY A 60 6.18 14.49 1.19
C GLY A 60 7.64 14.12 0.88
N ALA A 61 8.32 13.41 1.79
CA ALA A 61 9.75 13.12 1.62
C ALA A 61 10.00 11.70 1.10
N ILE A 62 9.55 10.68 1.82
CA ILE A 62 9.95 9.29 1.55
C ILE A 62 9.42 8.82 0.19
N THR A 63 8.12 9.02 -0.09
CA THR A 63 7.49 8.51 -1.31
C THR A 63 7.94 9.28 -2.57
N VAL A 64 8.21 10.58 -2.46
CA VAL A 64 8.76 11.39 -3.56
C VAL A 64 10.19 10.96 -3.89
N LEU A 65 11.01 10.67 -2.87
CA LEU A 65 12.37 10.15 -3.06
C LEU A 65 12.32 8.78 -3.74
N PHE A 66 11.39 7.91 -3.33
CA PHE A 66 11.15 6.63 -4.01
C PHE A 66 10.74 6.80 -5.47
N LEU A 67 9.85 7.75 -5.78
CA LEU A 67 9.44 8.05 -7.16
C LEU A 67 10.66 8.45 -8.00
N PHE A 68 11.51 9.32 -7.45
CA PHE A 68 12.74 9.75 -8.12
C PHE A 68 13.70 8.59 -8.38
N ILE A 69 13.94 7.74 -7.38
CA ILE A 69 14.81 6.55 -7.51
C ILE A 69 14.26 5.59 -8.55
N VAL A 70 12.97 5.28 -8.49
CA VAL A 70 12.33 4.31 -9.39
C VAL A 70 12.29 4.79 -10.82
N MET A 71 12.20 6.10 -11.05
CA MET A 71 12.26 6.67 -12.40
C MET A 71 13.69 6.74 -12.95
N MET A 72 14.68 6.94 -12.08
CA MET A 72 16.10 6.94 -12.46
C MET A 72 16.63 5.51 -12.70
N LEU A 73 16.12 4.52 -11.97
CA LEU A 73 16.30 3.13 -12.36
C LEU A 73 15.49 2.86 -13.63
N SER A 74 16.15 2.38 -14.67
CA SER A 74 15.47 1.67 -15.75
C SER A 74 14.96 0.34 -15.20
N VAL A 75 13.85 0.36 -14.47
CA VAL A 75 13.10 -0.84 -14.13
C VAL A 75 12.44 -1.28 -15.42
N GLU A 76 13.13 -2.13 -16.18
CA GLU A 76 12.51 -2.84 -17.30
C GLU A 76 11.33 -3.61 -16.72
N VAL A 77 10.14 -3.11 -17.00
CA VAL A 77 8.90 -3.83 -16.78
C VAL A 77 9.06 -5.08 -17.63
N VAL A 78 9.44 -6.21 -17.03
CA VAL A 78 9.54 -7.50 -17.71
C VAL A 78 8.11 -7.87 -18.09
N SER A 79 7.66 -7.27 -19.18
CA SER A 79 6.38 -7.49 -19.79
C SER A 79 6.48 -8.82 -20.51
N SER A 80 6.06 -9.87 -19.80
CA SER A 80 5.68 -11.19 -20.33
C SER A 80 6.80 -12.04 -20.96
N VAL A 81 6.70 -13.36 -20.72
CA VAL A 81 7.59 -14.42 -21.25
C VAL A 81 8.92 -14.47 -20.50
N GLU A 82 8.98 -14.92 -19.25
CA GLU A 82 9.02 -16.34 -18.93
C GLU A 82 8.24 -16.60 -17.63
N VAL A 83 7.07 -17.22 -17.76
CA VAL A 83 6.48 -17.98 -16.66
C VAL A 83 7.38 -19.19 -16.45
N GLY A 84 8.50 -18.99 -15.75
CA GLY A 84 9.24 -20.10 -15.17
C GLY A 84 8.30 -20.81 -14.18
N PRO A 85 8.29 -22.15 -14.12
CA PRO A 85 7.35 -22.95 -13.31
C PRO A 85 7.46 -22.73 -11.79
N ASN A 86 8.28 -21.76 -11.34
CA ASN A 86 8.51 -21.44 -9.93
C ASN A 86 7.70 -20.25 -9.39
N TYR A 87 6.84 -19.57 -10.18
CA TYR A 87 5.89 -18.59 -9.62
C TYR A 87 4.85 -19.25 -8.69
N SER A 88 4.65 -20.57 -8.85
CA SER A 88 3.84 -21.40 -7.95
C SER A 88 4.40 -21.50 -6.52
N LYS A 89 5.68 -21.15 -6.27
CA LYS A 89 6.27 -21.16 -4.92
C LYS A 89 6.05 -19.88 -4.11
N LEU A 90 5.74 -18.75 -4.75
CA LEU A 90 5.41 -17.50 -4.06
C LEU A 90 3.93 -17.42 -3.68
N LEU A 91 3.05 -18.08 -4.44
CA LEU A 91 1.62 -18.24 -4.12
C LEU A 91 1.36 -18.75 -2.68
N PRO A 92 2.00 -19.84 -2.20
CA PRO A 92 1.77 -20.34 -0.85
C PRO A 92 2.28 -19.39 0.24
N LEU A 93 3.33 -18.61 -0.04
CA LEU A 93 3.82 -17.62 0.91
C LEU A 93 2.88 -16.41 1.02
N ALA A 94 2.35 -15.94 -0.12
CA ALA A 94 1.32 -14.90 -0.15
C ALA A 94 0.04 -15.36 0.57
N TYR A 95 -0.37 -16.61 0.38
CA TYR A 95 -1.51 -17.21 1.06
C TYR A 95 -1.31 -17.31 2.59
N LEU A 96 -0.10 -17.69 3.02
CA LEU A 96 0.24 -17.77 4.44
C LEU A 96 0.23 -16.40 5.12
N ILE A 97 0.76 -15.36 4.46
CA ILE A 97 0.70 -13.98 4.95
C ILE A 97 -0.76 -13.49 5.01
N ALA A 98 -1.57 -13.80 3.99
CA ALA A 98 -2.99 -13.42 3.96
C ALA A 98 -3.80 -14.08 5.10
N ILE A 99 -3.56 -15.37 5.37
CA ILE A 99 -4.19 -16.09 6.50
C ILE A 99 -3.78 -15.50 7.84
N LEU A 100 -2.49 -15.18 8.01
CA LEU A 100 -1.99 -14.57 9.23
C LEU A 100 -2.66 -13.22 9.49
N PHE A 101 -2.83 -12.43 8.43
CA PHE A 101 -3.52 -11.14 8.49
C PHE A 101 -5.00 -11.30 8.83
N LEU A 102 -5.68 -12.30 8.27
CA LEU A 102 -7.09 -12.60 8.55
C LEU A 102 -7.30 -13.00 10.01
N ILE A 103 -6.41 -13.84 10.56
CA ILE A 103 -6.41 -14.22 11.98
C ILE A 103 -6.25 -12.99 12.88
N LEU A 104 -5.30 -12.10 12.54
CA LEU A 104 -5.07 -10.87 13.31
C LEU A 104 -6.31 -9.97 13.27
N PHE A 105 -6.96 -9.85 12.12
CA PHE A 105 -8.18 -9.07 11.93
C PHE A 105 -9.34 -9.62 12.76
N ILE A 106 -9.55 -10.96 12.79
CA ILE A 106 -10.60 -11.61 13.59
C ILE A 106 -10.41 -11.36 15.09
N ILE A 107 -9.14 -11.34 15.55
CA ILE A 107 -8.79 -11.11 16.95
C ILE A 107 -8.94 -9.64 17.36
N THR A 108 -8.76 -8.72 16.40
CA THR A 108 -8.80 -7.28 16.66
C THR A 108 -10.22 -6.71 16.67
N ILE A 109 -11.17 -7.39 16.02
CA ILE A 109 -12.60 -7.08 16.16
C ILE A 109 -13.07 -7.64 17.51
N PRO A 110 -13.50 -6.79 18.47
CA PRO A 110 -14.09 -7.27 19.71
C PRO A 110 -15.43 -7.95 19.49
#